data_AF-A0A845WZ43-F1
#
_entry.id   AF-A0A845WZ43-F1
#
_cell.length_a   1.000
_cell.length_b   1.000
_cell.length_c   1.000
_cell.angle_alpha   90.00
_cell.angle_beta   90.00
_cell.angle_gamma   90.00
#
_symmetry.space_group_name_H-M   'P 1'
#
loop_
_entity.id
_entity.type
_entity.pdbx_description
1 polymer ?
#
loop_
_entity_poly.entity_id
_entity_poly.type
_entity_poly.pdbx_seq_one_letter_code
_entity_poly.pdbx_strand_id
1 'polypeptide(L)' 'MGLTNGLEFSDLNIVQGMGANATDTEIYALSNGESLATISNVQATQITAEHFVNV' A
#
# COMPACT_ATOMS: atom_id res chain seq x y z
N MET A 1 7.78 2.11 7.71
CA MET A 1 6.65 1.33 8.24
C MET A 1 6.87 -0.09 7.76
N GLY A 2 7.35 -0.97 8.64
CA GLY A 2 7.63 -2.36 8.27
C GLY A 2 6.35 -3.16 8.08
N LEU A 3 6.28 -3.97 7.02
CA LEU A 3 5.15 -4.88 6.83
C LEU A 3 5.26 -6.02 7.85
N THR A 4 4.34 -6.07 8.81
CA THR A 4 4.24 -7.19 9.76
C THR A 4 3.92 -8.49 9.00
N ASN A 5 4.32 -9.63 9.58
CA ASN A 5 4.15 -11.00 9.05
C ASN A 5 5.04 -11.44 7.86
N GLY A 6 6.14 -10.73 7.57
CA GLY A 6 7.06 -11.17 6.52
C GLY A 6 6.51 -11.00 5.11
N LEU A 7 5.51 -10.12 4.95
CA LEU A 7 5.06 -9.65 3.65
C LEU A 7 6.18 -8.85 2.99
N GLU A 8 6.46 -9.14 1.73
CA GLU A 8 7.37 -8.37 0.89
C GLU A 8 6.57 -7.32 0.10
N PHE A 9 7.26 -6.32 -0.47
CA PHE A 9 6.61 -5.31 -1.32
C PHE A 9 5.90 -5.95 -2.52
N SER A 10 6.43 -7.05 -3.04
CA SER A 10 5.82 -7.85 -4.11
C SER A 10 4.52 -8.56 -3.69
N ASP A 11 4.26 -8.67 -2.40
CA ASP A 11 3.01 -9.25 -1.86
C ASP A 11 1.91 -8.19 -1.66
N LEU A 12 2.18 -6.92 -2.05
CA LEU A 12 1.24 -5.83 -1.91
C LEU A 12 0.51 -5.53 -3.21
N ASN A 13 -0.80 -5.29 -3.08
CA ASN A 13 -1.59 -4.64 -4.11
C ASN A 13 -1.78 -3.18 -3.71
N ILE A 14 -1.11 -2.28 -4.43
CA ILE A 14 -1.14 -0.84 -4.18
C ILE A 14 -1.95 -0.19 -5.29
N VAL A 15 -3.09 0.40 -4.93
CA VAL A 15 -4.03 0.98 -5.89
C VAL A 15 -4.41 2.39 -5.52
N GLN A 16 -4.74 3.20 -6.52
CA GLN A 16 -5.34 4.50 -6.30
C GLN A 16 -6.81 4.32 -5.96
N GLY A 17 -7.29 5.00 -4.92
CA GLY A 17 -8.70 5.12 -4.65
C GLY A 17 -9.46 5.79 -5.80
N MET A 18 -10.79 5.75 -5.74
CA MET A 18 -11.65 6.32 -6.78
C MET A 18 -12.64 7.33 -6.18
N GLY A 19 -13.19 8.20 -7.03
CA GLY A 19 -14.18 9.19 -6.62
C GLY A 19 -13.63 10.16 -5.57
N ALA A 20 -14.28 10.22 -4.41
CA ALA A 20 -13.85 11.09 -3.29
C ALA A 20 -12.46 10.72 -2.75
N ASN A 21 -12.01 9.49 -2.96
CA ASN A 21 -10.72 8.98 -2.50
C ASN A 21 -9.68 8.95 -3.65
N ALA A 22 -9.91 9.67 -4.75
CA ALA A 22 -9.00 9.67 -5.90
C ALA A 22 -7.59 10.19 -5.59
N THR A 23 -7.43 10.89 -4.47
CA THR A 23 -6.15 11.38 -3.94
C THR A 23 -5.49 10.40 -2.99
N ASP A 24 -6.18 9.32 -2.61
CA ASP A 24 -5.76 8.41 -1.55
C ASP A 24 -5.25 7.11 -2.16
N THR A 25 -4.20 6.55 -1.56
CA THR A 25 -3.66 5.24 -1.94
C THR A 25 -4.15 4.19 -0.96
N GLU A 26 -4.61 3.06 -1.48
CA GLU A 26 -5.07 1.91 -0.71
C GLU A 26 -4.09 0.75 -0.93
N ILE A 27 -3.70 0.10 0.16
CA ILE A 27 -2.72 -0.99 0.16
C ILE A 27 -3.36 -2.23 0.75
N TYR A 28 -3.32 -3.31 -0.02
CA TYR A 28 -3.87 -4.60 0.36
C TYR A 28 -2.81 -5.70 0.30
N ALA A 29 -2.99 -6.76 1.07
CA ALA A 29 -2.24 -8.00 0.88
C ALA A 29 -2.78 -8.76 -0.34
N LEU A 30 -1.91 -9.13 -1.28
CA LEU A 30 -2.30 -9.91 -2.47
C LEU A 30 -2.83 -11.30 -2.12
N SER A 31 -2.37 -11.89 -1.01
CA SER A 31 -2.67 -13.28 -0.63
C SER A 31 -4.13 -13.50 -0.22
N ASN A 32 -4.74 -12.52 0.46
CA ASN A 32 -6.07 -12.63 1.06
C ASN A 32 -6.97 -11.41 0.79
N GLY A 33 -6.46 -10.36 0.14
CA GLY A 33 -7.19 -9.11 -0.11
C GLY A 33 -7.40 -8.25 1.14
N GLU A 34 -6.71 -8.54 2.25
CA GLU A 34 -6.80 -7.78 3.48
C GLU A 34 -6.31 -6.35 3.29
N SER A 35 -7.08 -5.37 3.79
CA SER A 35 -6.65 -3.97 3.80
C SER A 35 -5.61 -3.75 4.88
N LEU A 36 -4.41 -3.31 4.47
CA LEU A 36 -3.27 -3.09 5.36
C LEU A 36 -3.16 -1.61 5.72
N ALA A 37 -3.37 -0.72 4.76
CA ALA A 37 -3.24 0.72 4.96
C ALA A 37 -4.01 1.55 3.93
N THR A 38 -4.40 2.74 4.35
CA THR A 38 -4.84 3.82 3.46
C THR A 38 -3.96 5.04 3.73
N ILE A 39 -3.36 5.59 2.69
CA ILE A 39 -2.49 6.76 2.74
C ILE A 39 -3.21 7.90 2.04
N SER A 40 -3.69 8.87 2.80
CA SER A 40 -4.43 9.99 2.22
C SER A 40 -3.53 10.98 1.50
N ASN A 41 -4.04 11.55 0.42
CA ASN A 41 -3.38 12.57 -0.39
C ASN A 41 -1.98 12.16 -0.92
N VAL A 42 -1.82 10.88 -1.26
CA VAL A 42 -0.63 10.32 -1.89
C VAL A 42 -1.07 9.52 -3.11
N GLN A 43 -0.36 9.70 -4.23
CA GLN A 43 -0.62 8.93 -5.43
C GLN A 43 0.02 7.54 -5.33
N ALA A 44 -0.67 6.51 -5.80
CA ALA A 44 -0.18 5.13 -5.73
C ALA A 44 1.18 4.95 -6.44
N THR A 45 1.42 5.73 -7.50
CA THR A 45 2.69 5.75 -8.24
C THR A 45 3.87 6.30 -7.44
N GLN A 46 3.62 7.01 -6.35
CA GLN A 46 4.65 7.51 -5.45
C GLN A 46 5.07 6.45 -4.42
N ILE A 47 4.30 5.37 -4.25
CA ILE A 47 4.61 4.30 -3.30
C ILE A 47 5.55 3.29 -3.97
N THR A 48 6.82 3.35 -3.58
CA THR A 48 7.88 2.40 -3.98
C THR A 48 8.28 1.46 -2.85
N ALA A 49 9.00 0.39 -3.18
CA ALA A 49 9.56 -0.57 -2.22
C ALA A 49 10.48 0.07 -1.16
N GLU A 50 11.12 1.21 -1.48
CA GLU A 50 12.00 1.95 -0.57
C GLU A 50 11.26 2.52 0.66
N HIS A 51 9.93 2.63 0.61
CA HIS A 51 9.14 3.04 1.77
C HIS A 51 8.91 1.90 2.79
N PHE A 52 9.20 0.66 2.41
CA PHE A 52 8.92 -0.55 3.18
C PHE A 52 10.18 -1.27 3.67
N VAL A 53 11.37 -0.74 3.41
CA VAL A 53 12.59 -1.30 3.98
C VAL A 53 12.57 -1.17 5.51
N ASN A 54 12.62 -2.32 6.17
CA ASN A 54 12.85 -2.41 7.61
C ASN A 54 14.24 -1.89 7.95
N VAL A 55 14.32 -1.08 9.01
CA VAL A 55 15.57 -0.78 9.73
C VAL A 55 15.83 -1.89 10.73
#